data_AF-A0A0V7ZGF9-F1
#
_entry.id   AF-A0A0V7ZGF9-F1
#
_cell.length_a   1.000
_cell.length_b   1.000
_cell.length_c   1.000
_cell.angle_alpha   90.00
_cell.angle_beta   90.00
_cell.angle_gamma   90.00
#
_symmetry.space_group_name_H-M   'P 1'
#
loop_
_entity.id
_entity.type
_entity.pdbx_description
1 polymer ?
#
loop_
_entity_poly.entity_id
_entity_poly.type
_entity_poly.pdbx_seq_one_letter_code
_entity_poly.pdbx_strand_id
1 'polypeptide(L)'
;MGTGVACIVITIFLLLQWKQPGALYWLVGSLFYLIGTIGVTITCNIPLNDALAIVTPNSSEGATLWGRFLIDWTFWNHVRTTAAIVAAALLTLSLCERTTQ
;
A
#
# COMPACT_ATOMS: atom_id res chain seq x y z
N MET A 1 -8.65 2.17 12.09
CA MET A 1 -7.57 1.23 12.46
C MET A 1 -8.11 -0.16 12.81
N GLY A 2 -9.09 -0.70 12.06
CA GLY A 2 -9.66 -2.04 12.31
C GLY A 2 -9.37 -3.03 11.17
N THR A 3 -9.35 -2.52 9.94
CA THR A 3 -9.08 -3.32 8.73
C THR A 3 -7.63 -3.79 8.64
N GLY A 4 -6.65 -2.99 9.09
CA GLY A 4 -5.24 -3.37 9.07
C GLY A 4 -4.91 -4.57 9.98
N VAL A 5 -5.52 -4.62 11.17
CA VAL A 5 -5.34 -5.75 12.10
C VAL A 5 -6.01 -7.01 11.56
N ALA A 6 -7.20 -6.89 10.97
CA ALA A 6 -7.87 -8.01 10.33
C ALA A 6 -7.03 -8.59 9.17
N CYS A 7 -6.41 -7.75 8.35
CA CYS A 7 -5.50 -8.20 7.29
C CYS A 7 -4.29 -8.96 7.85
N ILE A 8 -3.66 -8.48 8.92
CA ILE A 8 -2.51 -9.16 9.54
C ILE A 8 -2.90 -10.53 10.10
N VAL A 9 -4.05 -10.63 10.79
CA VAL A 9 -4.54 -11.90 11.35
C VAL A 9 -4.85 -12.91 10.25
N ILE A 10 -5.51 -12.47 9.17
CA ILE A 10 -5.77 -13.32 8.00
C ILE A 10 -4.47 -13.75 7.33
N THR A 11 -3.48 -12.87 7.22
CA THR A 11 -2.16 -13.19 6.67
C THR A 11 -1.45 -14.27 7.47
N ILE A 12 -1.45 -14.18 8.80
CA ILE A 12 -0.85 -15.18 9.69
C ILE A 12 -1.60 -16.52 9.60
N PHE A 13 -2.93 -16.49 9.58
CA PHE A 13 -3.75 -17.71 9.44
C PHE A 13 -3.50 -18.43 8.12
N LEU A 14 -3.28 -17.69 7.03
CA LEU A 14 -2.98 -18.25 5.71
C LEU A 14 -1.55 -18.79 5.61
N LEU A 15 -0.57 -18.17 6.28
CA LEU A 15 0.81 -18.69 6.38
C LEU A 15 0.85 -20.06 7.08
N LEU A 16 -0.01 -20.27 8.09
CA LEU A 16 -0.09 -21.55 8.80
C LEU A 16 -0.67 -22.69 7.95
N GLN A 17 -1.30 -22.39 6.81
CA GLN A 17 -1.95 -23.34 5.89
C GLN A 17 -1.08 -23.70 4.66
N TRP A 18 0.25 -23.75 4.85
CA TRP A 18 1.35 -23.82 3.85
C TRP A 18 1.30 -24.90 2.73
N LYS A 19 0.28 -25.76 2.67
CA LYS A 19 0.20 -26.86 1.68
C LYS A 19 -0.82 -26.62 0.56
N GLN A 20 -0.76 -25.49 -0.15
CA GLN A 20 -1.64 -25.29 -1.30
C GLN A 20 -0.96 -24.59 -2.50
N PRO A 21 -1.26 -25.01 -3.73
CA PRO A 21 -0.92 -24.26 -4.94
C PRO A 21 -1.58 -22.88 -4.91
N GLY A 22 -0.87 -21.87 -5.41
CA GLY A 22 -1.22 -20.45 -5.26
C GLY A 22 -0.48 -19.71 -4.14
N ALA A 23 0.31 -20.41 -3.30
CA ALA A 23 1.09 -19.79 -2.23
C ALA A 23 2.07 -18.69 -2.71
N LEU A 24 2.62 -18.85 -3.93
CA LEU A 24 3.53 -17.85 -4.51
C LEU A 24 2.80 -16.56 -4.88
N TYR A 25 1.65 -16.65 -5.57
CA TYR A 25 0.83 -15.48 -5.91
C TYR A 25 0.33 -14.76 -4.67
N TRP A 26 -0.03 -15.52 -3.64
CA TRP A 26 -0.44 -14.98 -2.36
C TRP A 26 0.69 -14.23 -1.65
N LEU A 27 1.90 -14.79 -1.61
CA LEU A 27 3.07 -14.16 -0.98
C LEU A 27 3.49 -12.89 -1.72
N VAL A 28 3.59 -12.96 -3.05
CA VAL A 28 3.97 -11.80 -3.88
C VAL A 28 2.90 -10.71 -3.80
N GLY A 29 1.62 -11.06 -3.90
CA GLY A 29 0.52 -10.10 -3.76
C GLY A 29 0.49 -9.41 -2.40
N SER A 30 0.71 -10.16 -1.32
CA SER A 30 0.82 -9.61 0.04
C SER A 30 2.02 -8.67 0.18
N LEU A 31 3.16 -9.01 -0.41
CA LEU A 31 4.35 -8.17 -0.37
C LEU A 31 4.15 -6.85 -1.12
N PHE A 32 3.52 -6.89 -2.30
CA PHE A 32 3.15 -5.69 -3.05
C PHE A 32 2.21 -4.78 -2.24
N TYR A 33 1.24 -5.37 -1.54
CA TYR A 33 0.36 -4.60 -0.68
C TYR A 33 1.12 -3.98 0.50
N LEU A 34 1.86 -4.77 1.27
CA LEU A 34 2.54 -4.30 2.47
C LEU A 34 3.61 -3.26 2.14
N ILE A 35 4.46 -3.51 1.15
CA ILE A 35 5.55 -2.59 0.82
C ILE A 35 5.03 -1.44 -0.04
N GLY A 36 4.36 -1.76 -1.15
CA GLY A 36 3.95 -0.77 -2.14
C GLY A 36 2.77 0.10 -1.71
N THR A 37 1.97 -0.32 -0.73
CA THR A 37 0.87 0.50 -0.20
C THR A 37 1.17 1.03 1.21
N ILE A 38 1.39 0.14 2.19
CA ILE A 38 1.58 0.54 3.58
C ILE A 38 2.94 1.20 3.77
N GLY A 39 4.01 0.59 3.23
CA GLY A 39 5.36 1.13 3.26
C GLY A 39 5.42 2.54 2.67
N VAL A 40 4.98 2.71 1.42
CA VAL A 40 4.93 4.02 0.74
C VAL A 40 4.12 5.04 1.54
N THR A 41 3.00 4.62 2.15
CA THR A 41 2.21 5.53 2.98
C THR A 41 3.01 6.04 4.17
N ILE A 42 3.65 5.13 4.91
CA ILE A 42 4.39 5.46 6.15
C ILE A 42 5.64 6.28 5.83
N THR A 43 6.40 5.90 4.79
CA THR A 43 7.72 6.49 4.53
C THR A 43 7.68 7.71 3.62
N CYS A 44 6.63 7.87 2.82
CA CYS A 44 6.55 8.95 1.82
C CYS A 44 5.34 9.85 2.07
N ASN A 45 4.12 9.30 2.11
CA ASN A 45 2.92 10.14 2.23
C ASN A 45 2.77 10.81 3.60
N ILE A 46 3.05 10.11 4.71
CA ILE A 46 2.95 10.69 6.05
C ILE A 46 3.96 11.84 6.23
N PRO A 47 5.27 11.68 5.93
CA PRO A 47 6.22 12.78 6.04
C PRO A 47 5.87 13.99 5.17
N LEU A 48 5.36 13.76 3.95
CA LEU A 48 4.88 14.86 3.09
C LEU A 48 3.72 15.63 3.75
N ASN A 49 2.76 14.92 4.33
CA ASN A 49 1.63 15.53 5.03
C ASN A 49 2.09 16.28 6.29
N ASP A 50 3.01 15.71 7.06
CA ASP A 50 3.54 16.33 8.28
C ASP A 50 4.32 17.61 7.95
N ALA A 51 5.12 17.59 6.88
CA ALA A 51 5.83 18.77 6.38
C ALA A 51 4.88 19.88 5.93
N LEU A 52 3.74 19.52 5.33
CA LEU A 52 2.72 20.50 4.94
C LEU A 52 1.97 21.06 6.17
N ALA A 53 1.72 20.24 7.19
CA ALA A 53 0.96 20.61 8.38
C ALA A 53 1.65 21.69 9.25
N ILE A 54 2.98 21.81 9.17
CA ILE A 54 3.76 22.77 9.95
C ILE A 54 3.95 24.13 9.27
N VAL A 55 3.53 24.29 8.00
CA VAL A 55 3.74 25.53 7.25
C VAL A 55 2.56 26.49 7.34
N THR A 56 2.86 27.78 7.49
CA THR A 56 1.86 28.85 7.54
C THR A 56 1.07 28.92 6.22
N PRO A 57 -0.27 28.82 6.27
CA PRO A 57 -1.10 28.99 5.08
C PRO A 57 -0.93 30.39 4.49
N ASN A 58 -0.92 30.49 3.15
CA ASN A 58 -0.85 31.74 2.39
C ASN A 58 0.47 32.53 2.49
N SER A 59 1.56 31.93 2.98
CA SER A 59 2.91 32.51 2.81
C SER A 59 3.52 32.12 1.45
N SER A 60 4.52 32.88 1.00
CA SER A 60 5.31 32.58 -0.20
C SER A 60 6.00 31.22 -0.13
N GLU A 61 6.46 30.86 1.07
CA GLU A 61 7.11 29.57 1.36
C GLU A 61 6.08 28.43 1.30
N GLY A 62 4.86 28.66 1.83
CA GLY A 62 3.76 27.70 1.76
C GLY A 62 3.31 27.40 0.34
N ALA A 63 3.21 28.41 -0.53
CA ALA A 63 2.89 28.19 -1.95
C ALA A 63 3.96 27.35 -2.67
N THR A 64 5.24 27.61 -2.35
CA THR A 64 6.36 26.86 -2.93
C THR A 64 6.40 25.41 -2.44
N LEU A 65 6.19 25.18 -1.14
CA LEU A 65 6.14 23.84 -0.56
C LEU A 65 4.94 23.07 -1.10
N TRP A 66 3.78 23.70 -1.21
CA TRP A 66 2.57 23.09 -1.75
C TRP A 66 2.76 22.59 -3.18
N GLY A 67 3.45 23.36 -4.03
CA GLY A 67 3.78 22.93 -5.40
C GLY A 67 4.61 21.65 -5.43
N ARG A 68 5.64 21.55 -4.58
CA ARG A 68 6.46 20.33 -4.45
C ARG A 68 5.66 19.18 -3.86
N PHE A 69 4.92 19.45 -2.79
CA PHE A 69 4.04 18.50 -2.13
C PHE A 69 3.08 17.86 -3.13
N LEU A 70 2.40 18.65 -3.97
CA LEU A 70 1.44 18.13 -4.95
C LEU A 70 2.09 17.14 -5.94
N ILE A 71 3.28 17.47 -6.45
CA ILE A 71 3.99 16.61 -7.41
C ILE A 71 4.39 15.30 -6.73
N ASP A 72 5.07 15.38 -5.59
CA ASP A 72 5.59 14.20 -4.89
C ASP A 72 4.47 13.34 -4.35
N TRP A 73 3.43 13.95 -3.77
CA TRP A 73 2.28 13.26 -3.21
C TRP A 73 1.47 12.54 -4.30
N THR A 74 1.30 13.17 -5.47
CA THR A 74 0.61 12.53 -6.61
C THR A 74 1.40 11.34 -7.13
N PHE A 75 2.73 11.49 -7.29
CA PHE A 75 3.60 10.39 -7.70
C PHE A 75 3.49 9.19 -6.75
N TRP A 76 3.62 9.41 -5.44
CA TRP A 76 3.53 8.32 -4.46
C TRP A 76 2.13 7.69 -4.37
N ASN A 77 1.07 8.44 -4.68
CA ASN A 77 -0.27 7.85 -4.81
C ASN A 77 -0.43 6.99 -6.06
N HIS A 78 0.21 7.34 -7.19
CA HIS A 78 0.24 6.46 -8.34
C HIS A 78 0.96 5.14 -8.02
N VAL A 79 2.11 5.22 -7.33
CA VAL A 79 2.84 4.02 -6.86
C VAL A 79 1.94 3.15 -5.98
N ARG A 80 1.26 3.73 -4.98
CA ARG A 80 0.32 3.00 -4.13
C ARG A 80 -0.82 2.36 -4.92
N THR A 81 -1.38 3.08 -5.89
CA THR A 81 -2.51 2.59 -6.69
C THR A 81 -2.08 1.41 -7.55
N THR A 82 -0.95 1.52 -8.26
CA THR A 82 -0.41 0.42 -9.07
C THR A 82 -0.07 -0.78 -8.20
N ALA A 83 0.57 -0.57 -7.05
CA ALA A 83 0.87 -1.65 -6.12
C ALA A 83 -0.39 -2.35 -5.59
N ALA A 84 -1.44 -1.59 -5.26
CA ALA A 84 -2.72 -2.12 -4.82
C ALA A 84 -3.42 -2.94 -5.92
N ILE A 85 -3.42 -2.46 -7.17
CA ILE A 85 -3.99 -3.18 -8.31
C ILE A 85 -3.24 -4.50 -8.56
N VAL A 86 -1.90 -4.48 -8.55
CA VAL A 86 -1.08 -5.69 -8.71
C VAL A 86 -1.34 -6.67 -7.57
N ALA A 87 -1.36 -6.19 -6.32
CA ALA A 87 -1.68 -7.02 -5.17
C ALA A 87 -3.07 -7.65 -5.29
N ALA A 88 -4.09 -6.87 -5.65
CA ALA A 88 -5.45 -7.37 -5.83
C ALA A 88 -5.55 -8.42 -6.94
N ALA A 89 -4.88 -8.21 -8.07
CA ALA A 89 -4.84 -9.18 -9.17
C ALA A 89 -4.17 -10.50 -8.74
N LEU A 90 -3.01 -10.43 -8.09
CA LEU A 90 -2.27 -11.61 -7.62
C LEU A 90 -3.04 -12.39 -6.55
N LEU A 91 -3.66 -11.69 -5.61
CA LEU A 91 -4.49 -12.32 -4.58
C LEU A 91 -5.76 -12.96 -5.19
N THR A 92 -6.36 -12.32 -6.19
CA THR A 92 -7.52 -12.89 -6.91
C THR A 92 -7.13 -14.14 -7.71
N LEU A 93 -6.00 -14.10 -8.41
CA LEU A 93 -5.46 -15.27 -9.12
C LEU A 93 -5.16 -16.41 -8.16
N SER A 94 -4.58 -16.13 -6.99
CA SER A 94 -4.37 -17.13 -5.95
C SER A 94 -5.68 -17.79 -5.48
N LEU A 95 -6.80 -17.05 -5.45
CA LEU A 95 -8.11 -17.59 -5.08
C LEU A 95 -8.71 -18.44 -6.21
N CYS A 96 -8.58 -18.00 -7.46
CA CYS A 96 -9.02 -18.77 -8.62
C CYS A 96 -8.27 -20.09 -8.75
N GLU A 97 -6.95 -20.11 -8.59
CA GLU A 97 -6.15 -21.34 -8.63
C GLU A 97 -6.48 -22.33 -7.51
N ARG A 98 -6.92 -21.83 -6.35
CA ARG A 98 -7.44 -22.67 -5.27
C ARG A 98 -8.79 -23.30 -5.59
N THR A 99 -9.54 -22.72 -6.52
CA THR A 99 -10.91 -23.18 -6.86
C THR A 99 -10.88 -24.24 -7.97
N THR A 100 -9.80 -24.31 -8.75
CA THR A 100 -9.60 -25.30 -9.84
C THR A 100 -8.90 -26.58 -9.42
N GLN A 101 -8.56 -26.75 -8.14
CA GLN A 101 -8.04 -28.00 -7.55
C GLN A 101 -9.02 -28.62 -6.58
#